data_AF-A0A6B3GSG7-F1
#
_entry.id   AF-A0A6B3GSG7-F1
#
_cell.length_a   1.000
_cell.length_b   1.000
_cell.length_c   1.000
_cell.angle_alpha   90.00
_cell.angle_beta   90.00
_cell.angle_gamma   90.00
#
_symmetry.space_group_name_H-M   'P 1'
#
loop_
_entity.id
_entity.type
_entity.pdbx_description
1 polymer ?
#
loop_
_entity_poly.entity_id
_entity_poly.type
_entity_poly.pdbx_seq_one_letter_code
_entity_poly.pdbx_strand_id
1 'polypeptide(L)'
;GSATGPQGTKAVVLNQDSPGVPGAAEHSDNFGASVAIGDTDGDGYGEIAVGVPGEHQGTVADAGGMVVLPGTATGPTGKGSYGFNQGTPDVVGAVEKDDRFGGAVSLRDLNGDGRTELAVGAPGENAGEGSLWVFPAAASGLAAKGSFSFGHGALGTVPTKAGLGSSFNR
;
A
#
# COMPACT_ATOMS: atom_id res chain seq x y z
N GLY A 1 11.71 -11.32 15.28
CA GLY A 1 11.14 -11.91 16.51
C GLY A 1 12.00 -13.07 16.98
N SER A 2 11.60 -13.77 18.05
CA SER A 2 12.12 -15.11 18.39
C SER A 2 11.02 -16.16 18.31
N ALA A 3 11.40 -17.43 18.47
CA ALA A 3 10.47 -18.54 18.66
C ALA A 3 9.47 -18.33 19.81
N THR A 4 9.73 -17.38 20.72
CA THR A 4 8.89 -17.01 21.86
C THR A 4 8.08 -15.72 21.65
N GLY A 5 8.14 -15.11 20.47
CA GLY A 5 7.34 -13.92 20.13
C GLY A 5 8.16 -12.65 19.79
N PRO A 6 7.49 -11.50 19.69
CA PRO A 6 8.14 -10.21 19.44
C PRO A 6 9.13 -9.82 20.54
N GLN A 7 10.31 -9.33 20.16
CA GLN A 7 11.33 -8.83 21.08
C GLN A 7 11.34 -7.31 21.03
N GLY A 8 10.64 -6.65 21.96
CA GLY A 8 10.50 -5.19 21.97
C GLY A 8 11.84 -4.42 22.02
N THR A 9 12.89 -5.01 22.60
CA THR A 9 14.24 -4.44 22.63
C THR A 9 14.97 -4.44 21.28
N LYS A 10 14.43 -5.16 20.28
CA LYS A 10 14.90 -5.17 18.90
C LYS A 10 13.89 -4.51 17.95
N ALA A 11 12.96 -3.72 18.48
CA ALA A 11 12.02 -2.98 17.65
C ALA A 11 12.79 -1.99 16.77
N VAL A 12 12.43 -1.96 15.48
CA VAL A 12 12.86 -0.94 14.53
C VAL A 12 11.69 0.03 14.37
N VAL A 13 11.97 1.33 14.45
CA VAL A 13 10.98 2.37 14.17
C VAL A 13 11.26 2.91 12.79
N LEU A 14 10.28 2.76 11.90
CA LEU A 14 10.28 3.35 10.56
C LEU A 14 9.04 4.23 10.44
N ASN A 15 9.25 5.44 9.95
CA ASN A 15 8.23 6.42 9.61
C ASN A 15 8.58 7.04 8.25
N GLN A 16 7.74 7.95 7.77
CA GLN A 16 7.92 8.58 6.47
C GLN A 16 9.23 9.41 6.35
N ASP A 17 9.73 9.96 7.46
CA ASP A 17 11.01 10.68 7.51
C ASP A 17 12.23 9.76 7.66
N SER A 18 12.04 8.44 7.76
CA SER A 18 13.14 7.51 7.96
C SER A 18 14.02 7.43 6.71
N PRO A 19 15.36 7.34 6.86
CA PRO A 19 16.25 7.28 5.70
C PRO A 19 15.87 6.19 4.69
N GLY A 20 15.65 6.59 3.44
CA GLY A 20 15.29 5.71 2.32
C GLY A 20 13.79 5.49 2.14
N VAL A 21 12.95 5.91 3.08
CA VAL A 21 11.49 5.94 2.90
C VAL A 21 11.12 7.12 2.00
N PRO A 22 10.35 6.93 0.92
CA PRO A 22 9.98 8.01 0.01
C PRO A 22 8.94 8.96 0.62
N GLY A 23 8.95 10.20 0.13
CA GLY A 23 8.08 11.28 0.62
C GLY A 23 8.75 12.13 1.71
N ALA A 24 7.99 13.06 2.27
CA ALA A 24 8.35 13.82 3.46
C ALA A 24 7.18 13.71 4.44
N ALA A 25 7.42 13.59 5.74
CA ALA A 25 6.31 13.55 6.68
C ALA A 25 5.62 14.92 6.78
N GLU A 26 4.34 14.95 6.47
CA GLU A 26 3.46 16.09 6.61
C GLU A 26 2.38 15.80 7.67
N HIS A 27 1.74 16.87 8.13
CA HIS A 27 0.68 16.71 9.11
C HIS A 27 -0.53 16.03 8.47
N SER A 28 -0.96 14.92 9.07
CA SER A 28 -2.13 14.12 8.65
C SER A 28 -1.91 13.17 7.47
N ASP A 29 -0.67 12.89 7.06
CA ASP A 29 -0.38 11.84 6.05
C ASP A 29 -0.83 10.45 6.50
N ASN A 30 -0.86 10.25 7.83
CA ASN A 30 -1.24 9.01 8.47
C ASN A 30 -0.42 7.81 7.98
N PHE A 31 0.90 7.98 7.84
CA PHE A 31 1.83 6.88 7.57
C PHE A 31 1.61 5.75 8.58
N GLY A 32 1.28 4.54 8.09
CA GLY A 32 0.96 3.40 8.95
C GLY A 32 -0.52 3.27 9.31
N ALA A 33 -1.42 4.04 8.68
CA ALA A 33 -2.87 3.89 8.86
C ALA A 33 -3.36 2.47 8.55
N SER A 34 -2.72 1.82 7.57
CA SER A 34 -2.92 0.41 7.26
C SER A 34 -1.57 -0.26 7.02
N VAL A 35 -1.42 -1.51 7.48
CA VAL A 35 -0.17 -2.27 7.37
C VAL A 35 -0.46 -3.73 7.03
N ALA A 36 0.32 -4.29 6.12
CA ALA A 36 0.34 -5.72 5.81
C ALA A 36 1.79 -6.21 5.64
N ILE A 37 2.02 -7.50 5.90
CA ILE A 37 3.32 -8.15 5.74
C ILE A 37 3.15 -9.35 4.80
N GLY A 38 4.07 -9.50 3.85
CA GLY A 38 4.09 -10.60 2.88
C GLY A 38 5.42 -10.62 2.12
N ASP A 39 5.82 -11.79 1.65
CA ASP A 39 7.03 -11.99 0.85
C ASP A 39 6.69 -11.73 -0.62
N THR A 40 6.99 -10.53 -1.10
CA THR A 40 6.59 -10.02 -2.42
C THR A 40 7.61 -10.33 -3.51
N ASP A 41 8.87 -10.59 -3.15
CA ASP A 41 9.93 -10.92 -4.11
C ASP A 41 10.37 -12.39 -4.05
N GLY A 42 9.97 -13.13 -3.02
CA GLY A 42 10.22 -14.55 -2.82
C GLY A 42 11.58 -14.84 -2.18
N ASP A 43 12.19 -13.87 -1.51
CA ASP A 43 13.52 -14.02 -0.89
C ASP A 43 13.47 -14.66 0.51
N GLY A 44 12.28 -14.90 1.05
CA GLY A 44 12.03 -15.49 2.37
C GLY A 44 11.95 -14.49 3.51
N TYR A 45 12.05 -13.18 3.24
CA TYR A 45 11.82 -12.11 4.20
C TYR A 45 10.57 -11.32 3.81
N GLY A 46 9.67 -11.08 4.77
CA GLY A 46 8.45 -10.34 4.47
C GLY A 46 8.70 -8.83 4.31
N GLU A 47 8.27 -8.27 3.19
CA GLU A 47 8.08 -6.83 3.00
C GLU A 47 6.94 -6.32 3.87
N ILE A 48 6.97 -5.01 4.15
CA ILE A 48 5.89 -4.31 4.84
C ILE A 48 5.25 -3.32 3.87
N ALA A 49 4.01 -3.57 3.48
CA ALA A 49 3.18 -2.57 2.81
C ALA A 49 2.55 -1.64 3.86
N VAL A 50 2.67 -0.34 3.65
CA VAL A 50 2.26 0.72 4.56
C VAL A 50 1.38 1.71 3.81
N GLY A 51 0.13 1.85 4.22
CA GLY A 51 -0.78 2.87 3.71
C GLY A 51 -0.49 4.25 4.27
N VAL A 52 -0.60 5.27 3.41
CA VAL A 52 -0.42 6.70 3.71
C VAL A 52 -1.59 7.50 3.12
N PRO A 53 -2.84 7.27 3.59
CA PRO A 53 -4.04 7.79 2.94
C PRO A 53 -4.21 9.31 3.03
N GLY A 54 -3.43 10.01 3.85
CA GLY A 54 -3.44 11.48 3.89
C GLY A 54 -2.45 12.14 2.93
N GLU A 55 -1.57 11.36 2.31
CA GLU A 55 -0.49 11.88 1.47
C GLU A 55 -1.01 12.82 0.39
N HIS A 56 -0.35 13.95 0.24
CA HIS A 56 -0.60 14.88 -0.85
C HIS A 56 0.16 14.44 -2.10
N GLN A 57 -0.49 14.49 -3.26
CA GLN A 57 0.18 14.25 -4.55
C GLN A 57 0.27 15.56 -5.31
N GLY A 58 1.43 16.23 -5.19
CA GLY A 58 1.61 17.60 -5.67
C GLY A 58 0.67 18.56 -4.94
N THR A 59 -0.27 19.18 -5.64
CA THR A 59 -1.28 20.08 -5.03
C THR A 59 -2.60 19.39 -4.73
N VAL A 60 -2.71 18.08 -4.97
CA VAL A 60 -3.93 17.31 -4.73
C VAL A 60 -3.89 16.76 -3.31
N ALA A 61 -4.65 17.40 -2.42
CA ALA A 61 -4.71 17.04 -1.01
C ALA A 61 -5.38 15.68 -0.80
N ASP A 62 -4.85 14.91 0.14
CA ASP A 62 -5.44 13.65 0.62
C ASP A 62 -5.72 12.60 -0.48
N ALA A 63 -5.00 12.68 -1.60
CA ALA A 63 -5.08 11.67 -2.65
C ALA A 63 -4.56 10.31 -2.16
N GLY A 64 -3.61 10.34 -1.23
CA GLY A 64 -3.05 9.17 -0.59
C GLY A 64 -1.92 8.52 -1.38
N GLY A 65 -1.42 7.44 -0.81
CA GLY A 65 -0.30 6.67 -1.31
C GLY A 65 -0.07 5.43 -0.46
N MET A 66 0.87 4.61 -0.88
CA MET A 66 1.43 3.55 -0.06
C MET A 66 2.94 3.50 -0.22
N VAL A 67 3.60 2.86 0.74
CA VAL A 67 5.03 2.56 0.72
C VAL A 67 5.24 1.08 0.98
N VAL A 68 6.22 0.48 0.32
CA VAL A 68 6.73 -0.86 0.59
C VAL A 68 8.10 -0.70 1.24
N LEU A 69 8.25 -1.24 2.45
CA LEU A 69 9.51 -1.31 3.18
C LEU A 69 10.10 -2.71 3.00
N PRO A 70 11.33 -2.85 2.48
CA PRO A 70 11.96 -4.16 2.28
C PRO A 70 12.12 -4.95 3.57
N GLY A 71 11.82 -6.26 3.50
CA GLY A 71 12.24 -7.24 4.50
C GLY A 71 13.73 -7.54 4.36
N THR A 72 14.41 -7.90 5.46
CA THR A 72 15.78 -8.42 5.39
C THR A 72 16.02 -9.44 6.49
N ALA A 73 17.14 -10.17 6.39
CA ALA A 73 17.64 -11.06 7.43
C ALA A 73 17.76 -10.41 8.83
N THR A 74 17.94 -9.09 8.88
CA THR A 74 18.08 -8.32 10.13
C THR A 74 16.81 -7.57 10.53
N GLY A 75 15.72 -7.75 9.80
CA GLY A 75 14.46 -7.02 9.98
C GLY A 75 14.20 -5.99 8.88
N PRO A 76 13.06 -5.28 8.95
CA PRO A 76 12.68 -4.31 7.92
C PRO A 76 13.61 -3.10 7.90
N THR A 77 13.73 -2.46 6.74
CA THR A 77 14.58 -1.29 6.53
C THR A 77 13.88 -0.23 5.67
N GLY A 78 14.27 1.03 5.84
CA GLY A 78 13.87 2.11 4.92
C GLY A 78 14.66 2.08 3.61
N LYS A 79 15.87 1.50 3.58
CA LYS A 79 16.71 1.47 2.38
C LYS A 79 16.07 0.61 1.29
N GLY A 80 15.87 1.19 0.11
CA GLY A 80 15.26 0.50 -1.02
C GLY A 80 13.74 0.49 -0.97
N SER A 81 13.13 1.27 -0.07
CA SER A 81 11.69 1.47 -0.07
C SER A 81 11.25 2.20 -1.33
N TYR A 82 10.04 1.87 -1.76
CA TYR A 82 9.38 2.47 -2.92
C TYR A 82 7.90 2.62 -2.60
N GLY A 83 7.16 3.35 -3.42
CA GLY A 83 5.74 3.60 -3.18
C GLY A 83 4.96 3.72 -4.47
N PHE A 84 3.65 3.55 -4.34
CA PHE A 84 2.68 3.72 -5.42
C PHE A 84 1.53 4.62 -4.98
N ASN A 85 0.96 5.31 -5.95
CA ASN A 85 -0.28 6.07 -5.87
C ASN A 85 -0.97 6.05 -7.24
N GLN A 86 -2.17 6.62 -7.35
CA GLN A 86 -2.94 6.65 -8.61
C GLN A 86 -2.27 7.44 -9.75
N GLY A 87 -1.26 8.26 -9.47
CA GLY A 87 -0.47 8.99 -10.46
C GLY A 87 0.84 8.29 -10.86
N THR A 88 1.11 7.11 -10.32
CA THR A 88 2.28 6.31 -10.69
C THR A 88 2.11 5.81 -12.13
N PRO A 89 3.15 5.87 -12.98
CA PRO A 89 3.09 5.29 -14.32
C PRO A 89 2.60 3.83 -14.30
N ASP A 90 1.75 3.48 -15.27
CA ASP A 90 1.06 2.18 -15.40
C ASP A 90 0.00 1.84 -14.34
N VAL A 91 -0.20 2.67 -13.30
CA VAL A 91 -1.36 2.55 -12.41
C VAL A 91 -2.57 3.21 -13.09
N VAL A 92 -3.64 2.44 -13.25
CA VAL A 92 -4.89 2.94 -13.85
C VAL A 92 -5.61 3.89 -12.89
N GLY A 93 -6.28 4.91 -13.43
CA GLY A 93 -7.00 5.91 -12.65
C GLY A 93 -6.32 7.28 -12.71
N ALA A 94 -6.83 8.22 -11.93
CA ALA A 94 -6.26 9.55 -11.77
C ALA A 94 -6.11 9.85 -10.28
N VAL A 95 -5.22 10.77 -9.96
CA VAL A 95 -5.11 11.33 -8.62
C VAL A 95 -6.22 12.35 -8.43
N GLU A 96 -7.12 12.12 -7.48
CA GLU A 96 -8.16 13.07 -7.12
C GLU A 96 -8.08 13.43 -5.63
N LYS A 97 -8.72 14.54 -5.29
CA LYS A 97 -8.75 15.02 -3.91
C LYS A 97 -9.57 14.06 -3.06
N ASP A 98 -9.04 13.71 -1.89
CA ASP A 98 -9.71 12.84 -0.91
C ASP A 98 -9.93 11.38 -1.37
N ASP A 99 -9.21 10.86 -2.37
CA ASP A 99 -9.31 9.44 -2.76
C ASP A 99 -8.85 8.49 -1.64
N ARG A 100 -7.91 8.95 -0.81
CA ARG A 100 -7.34 8.19 0.31
C ARG A 100 -6.74 6.85 -0.12
N PHE A 101 -6.04 6.81 -1.27
CA PHE A 101 -5.30 5.62 -1.70
C PHE A 101 -4.36 5.14 -0.58
N GLY A 102 -4.32 3.83 -0.33
CA GLY A 102 -3.63 3.27 0.84
C GLY A 102 -4.49 3.25 2.11
N GLY A 103 -5.78 3.62 2.04
CA GLY A 103 -6.71 3.53 3.15
C GLY A 103 -6.83 2.12 3.74
N ALA A 104 -6.63 1.10 2.89
CA ALA A 104 -6.38 -0.27 3.29
C ALA A 104 -5.32 -0.92 2.40
N VAL A 105 -4.48 -1.80 2.96
CA VAL A 105 -3.53 -2.62 2.23
C VAL A 105 -3.64 -4.08 2.65
N SER A 106 -3.38 -5.01 1.73
CA SER A 106 -3.32 -6.44 1.99
C SER A 106 -2.30 -7.12 1.08
N LEU A 107 -1.44 -7.96 1.66
CA LEU A 107 -0.49 -8.80 0.92
C LEU A 107 -0.94 -10.27 0.99
N ARG A 108 -1.20 -10.90 -0.16
CA ARG A 108 -1.61 -12.31 -0.27
C ARG A 108 -1.12 -12.90 -1.58
N ASP A 109 -0.73 -14.17 -1.57
CA ASP A 109 -0.46 -14.92 -2.80
C ASP A 109 -1.81 -15.26 -3.46
N LEU A 110 -2.19 -14.47 -4.46
CA LEU A 110 -3.47 -14.56 -5.15
C LEU A 110 -3.41 -15.49 -6.36
N ASN A 111 -2.21 -15.74 -6.90
CA ASN A 111 -2.01 -16.54 -8.12
C ASN A 111 -1.35 -17.91 -7.86
N GLY A 112 -0.89 -18.19 -6.64
CA GLY A 112 -0.27 -19.43 -6.22
C GLY A 112 1.19 -19.59 -6.62
N ASP A 113 1.90 -18.50 -6.93
CA ASP A 113 3.30 -18.54 -7.38
C ASP A 113 4.33 -18.45 -6.24
N GLY A 114 3.86 -18.33 -5.00
CA GLY A 114 4.68 -18.24 -3.80
C GLY A 114 5.13 -16.83 -3.43
N ARG A 115 4.79 -15.80 -4.23
CA ARG A 115 4.95 -14.38 -3.87
C ARG A 115 3.59 -13.77 -3.53
N THR A 116 3.58 -12.78 -2.64
CA THR A 116 2.34 -12.10 -2.28
C THR A 116 2.09 -10.88 -3.17
N GLU A 117 0.98 -10.90 -3.91
CA GLU A 117 0.41 -9.71 -4.53
C GLU A 117 -0.11 -8.72 -3.49
N LEU A 118 -0.20 -7.46 -3.90
CA LEU A 118 -0.75 -6.39 -3.08
C LEU A 118 -2.12 -5.97 -3.58
N ALA A 119 -3.08 -5.91 -2.66
CA ALA A 119 -4.30 -5.13 -2.83
C ALA A 119 -4.23 -3.81 -2.05
N VAL A 120 -4.65 -2.71 -2.68
CA VAL A 120 -4.71 -1.37 -2.07
C VAL A 120 -6.08 -0.77 -2.28
N GLY A 121 -6.72 -0.28 -1.22
CA GLY A 121 -7.99 0.43 -1.30
C GLY A 121 -7.82 1.96 -1.31
N ALA A 122 -8.72 2.63 -2.02
CA ALA A 122 -8.95 4.08 -1.98
C ALA A 122 -10.44 4.31 -1.72
N PRO A 123 -10.90 4.31 -0.45
CA PRO A 123 -12.33 4.36 -0.13
C PRO A 123 -12.99 5.69 -0.44
N GLY A 124 -12.22 6.76 -0.70
CA GLY A 124 -12.72 8.08 -1.05
C GLY A 124 -12.97 8.29 -2.54
N GLU A 125 -12.44 7.41 -3.38
CA GLU A 125 -12.55 7.44 -4.85
C GLU A 125 -14.00 7.66 -5.32
N ASN A 126 -14.18 8.54 -6.31
CA ASN A 126 -15.48 8.85 -6.93
C ASN A 126 -16.56 9.20 -5.90
N ALA A 127 -16.37 10.28 -5.13
CA ALA A 127 -17.31 10.73 -4.09
C ALA A 127 -17.60 9.66 -3.00
N GLY A 128 -16.59 8.87 -2.67
CA GLY A 128 -16.64 7.82 -1.64
C GLY A 128 -17.29 6.53 -2.10
N GLU A 129 -17.51 6.32 -3.39
CA GLU A 129 -17.87 5.00 -3.92
C GLU A 129 -16.78 3.98 -3.58
N GLY A 130 -15.53 4.41 -3.69
CA GLY A 130 -14.35 3.64 -3.37
C GLY A 130 -13.92 2.72 -4.50
N SER A 131 -12.63 2.41 -4.51
CA SER A 131 -12.01 1.46 -5.43
C SER A 131 -10.90 0.68 -4.73
N LEU A 132 -10.48 -0.41 -5.35
CA LEU A 132 -9.25 -1.11 -4.98
C LEU A 132 -8.42 -1.45 -6.20
N TRP A 133 -7.11 -1.47 -6.02
CA TRP A 133 -6.11 -1.88 -7.00
C TRP A 133 -5.45 -3.16 -6.56
N VAL A 134 -5.10 -4.01 -7.51
CA VAL A 134 -4.26 -5.20 -7.29
C VAL A 134 -2.98 -5.03 -8.09
N PHE A 135 -1.84 -5.14 -7.43
CA PHE A 135 -0.50 -5.04 -8.00
C PHE A 135 0.14 -6.43 -8.04
N PRO A 136 0.65 -6.87 -9.21
CA PRO A 136 1.37 -8.13 -9.32
C PRO A 136 2.69 -8.10 -8.57
N ALA A 137 3.10 -9.27 -8.09
CA ALA A 137 4.42 -9.52 -7.53
C ALA A 137 5.36 -10.14 -8.59
N ALA A 138 6.65 -9.86 -8.47
CA ALA A 138 7.71 -10.44 -9.30
C ALA A 138 8.98 -10.62 -8.44
N ALA A 139 10.00 -11.30 -8.97
CA ALA A 139 11.27 -11.48 -8.27
C ALA A 139 12.03 -10.16 -7.94
N SER A 140 11.57 -9.03 -8.48
CA SER A 140 12.06 -7.69 -8.15
C SER A 140 11.14 -6.92 -7.20
N GLY A 141 10.14 -7.58 -6.61
CA GLY A 141 9.07 -7.00 -5.81
C GLY A 141 7.81 -6.65 -6.62
N LEU A 142 6.95 -5.82 -6.03
CA LEU A 142 5.68 -5.39 -6.61
C LEU A 142 5.90 -4.46 -7.81
N ALA A 143 5.00 -4.54 -8.79
CA ALA A 143 5.06 -3.71 -10.00
C ALA A 143 3.73 -2.97 -10.27
N ALA A 144 3.83 -1.71 -10.71
CA ALA A 144 2.68 -0.97 -11.23
C ALA A 144 2.19 -1.54 -12.56
N LYS A 145 3.11 -1.94 -13.43
CA LYS A 145 2.78 -2.55 -14.71
C LYS A 145 2.06 -3.88 -14.52
N GLY A 146 0.89 -4.00 -15.13
CA GLY A 146 0.02 -5.16 -14.98
C GLY A 146 -0.90 -5.09 -13.76
N SER A 147 -0.87 -3.98 -13.01
CA SER A 147 -1.90 -3.71 -12.01
C SER A 147 -3.26 -3.48 -12.68
N PHE A 148 -4.32 -3.73 -11.93
CA PHE A 148 -5.70 -3.51 -12.35
C PHE A 148 -6.53 -3.04 -11.17
N SER A 149 -7.69 -2.42 -11.43
CA SER A 149 -8.58 -1.92 -10.39
C SER A 149 -10.00 -2.47 -10.51
N PHE A 150 -10.67 -2.53 -9.36
CA PHE A 150 -12.11 -2.72 -9.24
C PHE A 150 -12.70 -1.51 -8.54
N GLY A 151 -13.75 -0.96 -9.13
CA GLY A 151 -14.40 0.26 -8.66
C GLY A 151 -15.70 0.47 -9.40
N HIS A 152 -16.23 1.70 -9.35
CA HIS A 152 -17.49 2.05 -10.00
C HIS A 152 -17.58 1.61 -11.47
N GLY A 153 -16.53 1.87 -12.26
CA GLY A 153 -16.51 1.54 -13.69
C GLY A 153 -16.55 0.04 -13.98
N ALA A 154 -15.94 -0.77 -13.11
CA ALA A 154 -15.90 -2.23 -13.26
C ALA A 154 -17.14 -2.93 -12.69
N LEU A 155 -17.74 -2.38 -11.63
CA LEU A 155 -18.85 -3.00 -10.89
C LEU A 155 -20.23 -2.42 -11.27
N GLY A 156 -20.25 -1.33 -12.04
CA GLY A 156 -21.43 -0.89 -12.78
C GLY A 156 -22.41 0.02 -12.05
N THR A 157 -22.35 0.18 -10.73
CA THR A 157 -23.10 1.21 -9.94
C THR A 157 -22.77 1.06 -8.46
N VAL A 158 -21.54 1.35 -8.05
CA VAL A 158 -21.27 1.41 -6.60
C VAL A 158 -21.98 2.67 -6.07
N PRO A 159 -22.88 2.58 -5.08
CA PRO A 159 -23.57 3.76 -4.58
C PRO A 159 -22.56 4.73 -3.97
N THR A 160 -22.81 6.04 -4.10
CA THR A 160 -21.99 7.07 -3.45
C THR A 160 -21.82 6.75 -1.97
N LYS A 161 -20.60 6.92 -1.44
CA LYS A 161 -20.24 6.59 -0.04
C LYS A 161 -20.27 5.10 0.32
N ALA A 162 -20.21 4.18 -0.64
CA ALA A 162 -20.08 2.75 -0.33
C ALA A 162 -18.73 2.39 0.32
N GLY A 163 -17.66 3.14 0.03
CA GLY A 163 -16.34 2.95 0.61
C GLY A 163 -15.73 1.59 0.25
N LEU A 164 -15.87 1.12 -0.99
CA LEU A 164 -15.17 -0.07 -1.46
C LEU A 164 -13.66 0.08 -1.22
N GLY A 165 -13.01 -0.99 -0.77
CA GLY A 165 -11.58 -0.94 -0.41
C GLY A 165 -11.30 -0.30 0.95
N SER A 166 -12.30 0.05 1.75
CA SER A 166 -12.11 0.57 3.12
C SER A 166 -11.46 -0.43 4.09
N SER A 167 -11.54 -1.73 3.80
CA SER A 167 -10.85 -2.77 4.56
C SER A 167 -10.67 -4.04 3.74
N PHE A 168 -9.68 -4.85 4.13
CA PHE A 168 -9.52 -6.22 3.68
C PHE A 168 -9.60 -7.15 4.90
N ASN A 169 -10.31 -8.26 4.77
CA ASN A 169 -10.37 -9.27 5.83
C ASN A 169 -8.98 -9.87 6.03
N ARG A 170 -8.55 -9.96 7.30
CA ARG A 170 -7.24 -10.47 7.69
C ARG A 170 -7.27 -11.96 7.93
#